data_AF-A0A093ZQX6-F1
#
_entry.id   AF-A0A093ZQX6-F1
#
_cell.length_a   1.000
_cell.length_b   1.000
_cell.length_c   1.000
_cell.angle_alpha   90.00
_cell.angle_beta   90.00
_cell.angle_gamma   90.00
#
_symmetry.space_group_name_H-M   'P 1'
#
loop_
_entity.id
_entity.type
_entity.pdbx_description
1 polymer ?
#
loop_
_entity_poly.entity_id
_entity_poly.type
_entity_poly.pdbx_seq_one_letter_code
_entity_poly.pdbx_strand_id
1 'polypeptide(L)'
;MRGVKSCAMVLAASPRLKEGEVDNHAGPVELVTPPEGSKAGERVWFEGWTGEPEGILNPKKKVWETIQPGFTITDAMEAAFDAGAVKELSKEGEEPKTGLGKLVTVSGGVCTVKTLAGGIVR
;
A
#
# COMPACT_ATOMS: atom_id res chain seq x y z
N MET A 1 16.94 -8.86 9.65
CA MET A 1 17.18 -9.97 8.71
C MET A 1 18.66 -10.09 8.33
N ARG A 2 19.52 -10.46 9.27
CA ARG A 2 20.95 -10.81 9.10
C ARG A 2 21.32 -11.69 10.31
N GLY A 3 20.64 -12.82 10.43
CA GLY A 3 20.60 -13.65 11.65
C GLY A 3 19.46 -13.33 12.63
N VAL A 4 18.74 -12.22 12.45
CA VAL A 4 17.58 -11.83 13.27
C VAL A 4 16.28 -11.95 12.46
N LYS A 5 15.28 -12.64 13.03
CA LYS A 5 13.94 -12.85 12.45
C LYS A 5 13.12 -11.55 12.51
N SER A 6 12.58 -11.13 11.37
CA SER A 6 11.53 -10.11 11.30
C SER A 6 10.17 -10.80 11.19
N CYS A 7 9.17 -10.29 11.89
CA CYS A 7 7.80 -10.84 11.89
C CYS A 7 6.75 -9.88 11.31
N ALA A 8 7.17 -8.67 10.93
CA ALA A 8 6.32 -7.64 10.32
C ALA A 8 7.18 -6.67 9.48
N MET A 9 6.51 -5.78 8.76
CA MET A 9 7.12 -4.74 7.94
C MET A 9 6.37 -3.42 8.17
N VAL A 10 7.09 -2.30 8.16
CA VAL A 10 6.50 -0.96 8.24
C VAL A 10 6.19 -0.50 6.83
N LEU A 11 4.96 0.00 6.58
CA LEU A 11 4.62 0.61 5.30
C LEU A 11 5.29 1.98 5.17
N ALA A 12 6.02 2.18 4.09
CA ALA A 12 6.64 3.46 3.80
C ALA A 12 6.41 3.86 2.34
N ALA A 13 6.26 5.15 2.12
CA ALA A 13 6.21 5.73 0.80
C ALA A 13 7.61 6.12 0.33
N SER A 14 7.85 5.92 -0.96
CA SER A 14 9.07 6.32 -1.66
C SER A 14 8.72 6.81 -3.05
N PRO A 15 9.56 7.64 -3.70
CA PRO A 15 9.30 8.12 -5.05
C PRO A 15 9.01 6.97 -6.02
N ARG A 16 8.04 7.17 -6.89
CA ARG A 16 7.81 6.28 -8.03
C ARG A 16 8.91 6.54 -9.06
N LEU A 17 9.63 5.50 -9.43
CA LEU A 17 10.67 5.58 -10.45
C LEU A 17 10.02 5.76 -11.81
N LYS A 18 10.64 6.59 -12.64
CA LYS A 18 10.23 6.73 -14.03
C LYS A 18 10.73 5.54 -14.84
N GLU A 19 10.11 5.30 -15.99
CA GLU A 19 10.56 4.27 -16.91
C GLU A 19 12.03 4.53 -17.31
N GLY A 20 12.88 3.52 -17.14
CA GLY A 20 14.31 3.61 -17.38
C GLY A 20 15.17 4.08 -16.19
N GLU A 21 14.57 4.49 -15.07
CA GLU A 21 15.31 4.80 -13.85
C GLU A 21 15.62 3.54 -13.03
N VAL A 22 16.85 3.45 -12.51
CA VAL A 22 17.29 2.37 -11.62
C VAL A 22 16.96 2.74 -10.17
N ASP A 23 16.32 1.82 -9.45
CA ASP A 23 16.08 1.99 -8.02
C ASP A 23 17.40 1.91 -7.24
N ASN A 24 17.96 3.06 -6.90
CA ASN A 24 19.14 3.12 -6.04
C ASN A 24 18.77 3.17 -4.54
N HIS A 25 17.48 3.02 -4.19
CA HIS A 25 16.95 3.14 -2.83
C HIS A 25 17.39 4.42 -2.10
N ALA A 26 17.71 5.47 -2.87
CA ALA A 26 18.27 6.73 -2.38
C ALA A 26 17.24 7.86 -2.24
N GLY A 27 15.99 7.62 -2.66
CA GLY A 27 14.91 8.60 -2.55
C GLY A 27 14.47 8.83 -1.10
N PRO A 28 13.81 9.97 -0.80
CA PRO A 28 13.21 10.18 0.51
C PRO A 28 12.24 9.05 0.83
N VAL A 29 12.33 8.52 2.05
CA VAL A 29 11.41 7.51 2.58
C VAL A 29 10.58 8.15 3.67
N GLU A 30 9.26 8.15 3.51
CA GLU A 30 8.31 8.65 4.50
C GLU A 30 7.47 7.52 5.05
N LEU A 31 7.34 7.43 6.37
CA LEU A 31 6.48 6.42 6.98
C LEU A 31 5.01 6.76 6.77
N VAL A 32 4.21 5.75 6.42
CA VAL A 32 2.76 5.89 6.42
C VAL A 32 2.31 5.98 7.88
N THR A 33 1.71 7.10 8.23
CA THR A 33 1.34 7.46 9.60
C THR A 33 -0.17 7.35 9.75
N PRO A 34 -0.68 6.59 10.74
CA PRO A 34 -2.11 6.54 11.00
C PRO A 34 -2.62 7.85 11.61
N PRO A 35 -3.95 8.09 11.61
CA PRO A 35 -4.57 9.23 12.27
C PRO A 35 -4.13 9.41 13.73
N GLU A 36 -4.14 10.65 14.22
CA GLU A 36 -3.84 10.94 15.62
C GLU A 36 -4.80 10.19 16.56
N GLY A 37 -4.25 9.61 17.63
CA GLY A 37 -5.03 8.82 18.59
C GLY A 37 -5.22 7.34 18.22
N SER A 38 -4.76 6.90 17.04
CA SER A 38 -4.78 5.49 16.65
C SER A 38 -4.01 4.61 17.64
N LYS A 39 -4.54 3.42 17.92
CA LYS A 39 -3.95 2.50 18.91
C LYS A 39 -3.20 1.36 18.27
N ALA A 40 -2.20 0.83 18.98
CA ALA A 40 -1.51 -0.38 18.55
C ALA A 40 -2.50 -1.55 18.40
N GLY A 41 -2.43 -2.26 17.27
CA GLY A 41 -3.35 -3.35 16.93
C GLY A 41 -4.65 -2.90 16.26
N GLU A 42 -4.85 -1.60 16.07
CA GLU A 42 -5.98 -1.09 15.30
C GLU A 42 -5.91 -1.53 13.84
N ARG A 43 -7.04 -2.00 13.31
CA ARG A 43 -7.12 -2.51 11.95
C ARG A 43 -7.18 -1.34 10.97
N VAL A 44 -6.44 -1.49 9.88
CA VAL A 44 -6.53 -0.63 8.70
C VAL A 44 -7.01 -1.42 7.49
N TRP A 45 -7.68 -0.77 6.56
CA TRP A 45 -8.08 -1.33 5.27
C TRP A 45 -8.22 -0.24 4.22
N PHE A 46 -8.29 -0.64 2.95
CA PHE A 46 -8.57 0.29 1.86
C PHE A 46 -10.08 0.41 1.66
N GLU A 47 -10.63 1.62 1.63
CA GLU A 47 -12.05 1.86 1.38
C GLU A 47 -12.54 1.14 0.13
N GLY A 48 -13.73 0.53 0.19
CA GLY A 48 -14.26 -0.32 -0.89
C GLY A 48 -13.64 -1.72 -0.98
N TRP A 49 -12.58 -2.00 -0.21
CA TRP A 49 -11.84 -3.28 -0.22
C TRP A 49 -11.78 -3.86 1.19
N THR A 50 -12.88 -4.45 1.64
CA THR A 50 -12.98 -5.14 2.93
C THR A 50 -12.99 -6.65 2.77
N GLY A 51 -12.29 -7.35 3.65
CA GLY A 51 -12.28 -8.81 3.70
C GLY A 51 -11.41 -9.31 4.83
N GLU A 52 -11.51 -10.58 5.18
CA GLU A 52 -10.69 -11.18 6.23
C GLU A 52 -9.27 -11.48 5.72
N PRO A 53 -8.20 -11.02 6.41
CA PRO A 53 -6.83 -11.30 6.02
C PRO A 53 -6.49 -12.78 6.25
N GLU A 54 -5.63 -13.33 5.39
CA GLU A 54 -5.04 -14.64 5.63
C GLU A 54 -4.10 -14.58 6.85
N GLY A 55 -4.08 -15.63 7.68
CA GLY A 55 -3.18 -15.67 8.85
C GLY A 55 -1.70 -15.58 8.47
N ILE A 56 -1.33 -16.14 7.32
CA ILE A 56 0.00 -16.00 6.70
C ILE A 56 -0.22 -15.90 5.19
N LEU A 57 0.31 -14.84 4.56
CA LEU A 57 0.32 -14.74 3.10
C LEU A 57 1.15 -15.89 2.50
N ASN A 58 0.56 -16.68 1.60
CA ASN A 58 1.28 -17.77 0.94
C ASN A 58 2.35 -17.20 -0.02
N PRO A 59 3.66 -17.43 0.22
CA PRO A 59 4.72 -16.86 -0.62
C PRO A 59 4.68 -17.33 -2.07
N LYS A 60 4.10 -18.52 -2.34
CA LYS A 60 3.97 -19.05 -3.70
C LYS A 60 2.92 -18.32 -4.52
N LYS A 61 1.93 -17.71 -3.87
CA LYS A 61 0.87 -16.96 -4.55
C LYS A 61 1.29 -15.54 -4.93
N LYS A 62 2.40 -15.03 -4.37
CA LYS A 62 2.93 -13.68 -4.63
C LYS A 62 1.89 -12.56 -4.46
N VAL A 63 1.00 -12.70 -3.47
CA VAL A 63 -0.13 -11.79 -3.27
C VAL A 63 0.34 -10.35 -3.07
N TRP A 64 1.40 -10.16 -2.28
CA TRP A 64 1.97 -8.84 -2.05
C TRP A 64 2.49 -8.23 -3.34
N GLU A 65 3.31 -8.97 -4.10
CA GLU A 65 3.90 -8.51 -5.36
C GLU A 65 2.83 -8.21 -6.42
N THR A 66 1.71 -8.94 -6.41
CA THR A 66 0.57 -8.67 -7.28
C THR A 66 -0.16 -7.38 -6.90
N ILE A 67 -0.40 -7.13 -5.62
CA ILE A 67 -1.22 -5.99 -5.17
C ILE A 67 -0.40 -4.69 -5.02
N GLN A 68 0.88 -4.79 -4.68
CA GLN A 68 1.76 -3.66 -4.39
C GLN A 68 1.84 -2.58 -5.49
N PRO A 69 1.77 -2.90 -6.80
CA PRO A 69 1.69 -1.88 -7.85
C PRO A 69 0.53 -0.90 -7.71
N GLY A 70 -0.57 -1.34 -7.07
CA GLY A 70 -1.74 -0.51 -6.79
C GLY A 70 -1.59 0.38 -5.56
N PHE A 71 -0.59 0.18 -4.70
CA PHE A 71 -0.38 1.09 -3.58
C PHE A 71 0.25 2.40 -4.02
N THR A 72 -0.35 3.51 -3.61
CA THR A 72 0.05 4.85 -4.03
C THR A 72 -0.16 5.87 -2.93
N ILE A 73 0.47 7.04 -3.08
CA ILE A 73 0.12 8.24 -2.32
C ILE A 73 -0.62 9.23 -3.23
N THR A 74 -1.76 9.73 -2.76
CA THR A 74 -2.56 10.74 -3.48
C THR A 74 -1.92 12.13 -3.41
N ASP A 75 -2.44 13.08 -4.19
CA ASP A 75 -2.01 14.49 -4.13
C ASP A 75 -2.30 15.15 -2.77
N ALA A 76 -3.20 14.56 -1.98
CA ALA A 76 -3.51 14.97 -0.61
C ALA A 76 -2.62 14.30 0.45
N MET A 77 -1.55 13.62 0.05
CA MET A 77 -0.64 12.85 0.93
C MET A 77 -1.29 11.66 1.63
N GLU A 78 -2.38 11.13 1.07
CA GLU A 78 -3.11 9.99 1.64
C GLU A 78 -2.60 8.69 1.03
N ALA A 79 -2.35 7.67 1.87
CA ALA A 79 -2.08 6.33 1.38
C ALA A 79 -3.36 5.74 0.80
N ALA A 80 -3.26 5.16 -0.41
CA ALA A 80 -4.40 4.62 -1.12
C ALA A 80 -4.04 3.37 -1.94
N PHE A 81 -5.08 2.66 -2.35
CA PHE A 81 -5.00 1.53 -3.28
C PHE A 81 -5.80 1.86 -4.53
N ASP A 82 -5.12 1.87 -5.67
CA ASP A 82 -5.70 1.97 -7.01
C ASP A 82 -5.76 0.58 -7.64
N ALA A 83 -6.96 0.00 -7.71
CA ALA A 83 -7.16 -1.31 -8.32
C ALA A 83 -6.86 -1.32 -9.83
N GLY A 84 -7.02 -0.18 -10.51
CA GLY A 84 -6.77 -0.06 -11.94
C GLY A 84 -5.29 -0.18 -12.29
N ALA A 85 -4.39 0.05 -11.33
CA ALA A 85 -2.95 -0.13 -11.49
C ALA A 85 -2.49 -1.59 -11.35
N VAL A 86 -3.38 -2.51 -10.92
CA VAL A 86 -3.09 -3.94 -10.79
C VAL A 86 -3.71 -4.72 -11.94
N LYS A 87 -2.89 -5.07 -12.94
CA LYS A 87 -3.35 -5.74 -14.16
C LYS A 87 -4.02 -7.08 -13.88
N GLU A 88 -3.49 -7.81 -12.90
CA GLU A 88 -3.94 -9.15 -12.50
C GLU A 88 -5.34 -9.15 -11.85
N LEU A 89 -5.85 -7.99 -11.42
CA LEU A 89 -7.21 -7.87 -10.89
C LEU A 89 -8.28 -7.81 -12.00
N SER A 90 -7.88 -7.47 -13.22
CA SER A 90 -8.78 -7.43 -14.38
C SER A 90 -8.58 -8.70 -15.22
N LYS A 91 -9.67 -9.44 -15.44
CA LYS A 91 -9.65 -10.61 -16.32
C LYS A 91 -10.16 -10.24 -17.70
N GLU A 92 -9.63 -10.92 -18.71
CA GLU A 92 -10.09 -10.74 -20.09
C GLU A 92 -11.58 -11.12 -20.20
N GLY A 93 -12.40 -10.17 -20.67
CA GLY A 93 -13.85 -10.34 -20.82
C GLY A 93 -14.71 -9.96 -19.60
N GLU A 94 -14.11 -9.55 -18.48
CA GLU A 94 -14.82 -8.95 -17.33
C GLU A 94 -14.62 -7.42 -17.32
N GLU A 95 -15.54 -6.68 -16.69
CA GLU A 95 -15.33 -5.24 -16.46
C GLU A 95 -14.05 -5.04 -15.63
N PRO A 96 -13.16 -4.12 -16.03
CA PRO A 96 -11.92 -3.87 -15.30
C PRO A 96 -12.20 -3.49 -13.85
N LYS A 97 -11.49 -4.13 -12.92
CA LYS A 97 -11.55 -3.72 -11.51
C LYS A 97 -10.83 -2.38 -11.38
N THR A 98 -11.61 -1.34 -11.17
CA THR A 98 -11.14 0.03 -11.00
C THR A 98 -11.61 0.57 -9.65
N GLY A 99 -11.03 1.69 -9.23
CA GLY A 99 -11.42 2.39 -8.02
C GLY A 99 -10.22 2.67 -7.12
N LEU A 100 -10.27 3.86 -6.53
CA LEU A 100 -9.29 4.33 -5.55
C LEU A 100 -9.91 4.22 -4.15
N GLY A 101 -9.28 3.42 -3.28
CA GLY A 101 -9.68 3.30 -1.88
C GLY A 101 -8.60 3.86 -0.96
N LYS A 102 -8.92 4.78 -0.06
CA LYS A 102 -7.95 5.31 0.91
C LYS A 102 -7.69 4.28 2.00
N LEU A 103 -6.47 4.25 2.53
CA LEU A 103 -6.13 3.45 3.70
C LEU A 103 -6.68 4.14 4.95
N VAL A 104 -7.68 3.53 5.58
CA VAL A 104 -8.38 4.08 6.74
C VAL A 104 -8.27 3.17 7.94
N THR A 105 -8.43 3.72 9.14
CA THR A 105 -8.53 2.96 10.40
C THR A 105 -9.98 2.61 10.74
N VAL A 106 -10.17 1.66 11.67
CA VAL A 106 -11.51 1.26 12.14
C VAL A 106 -12.25 2.35 12.90
N SER A 107 -11.54 3.19 13.64
CA SER A 107 -12.11 4.35 14.31
C SER A 107 -12.42 5.51 13.36
N GLY A 108 -12.03 5.39 12.09
CA GLY A 108 -12.14 6.43 11.09
C GLY A 108 -10.90 7.33 11.04
N GLY A 109 -10.69 7.93 9.87
CA GLY A 109 -9.51 8.72 9.56
C GLY A 109 -8.60 8.01 8.56
N VAL A 110 -7.79 8.80 7.85
CA VAL A 110 -6.96 8.36 6.73
C VAL A 110 -5.50 8.30 7.14
N CYS A 111 -4.80 7.24 6.74
CA CYS A 111 -3.36 7.12 6.89
C CYS A 111 -2.65 8.01 5.85
N THR A 112 -1.67 8.80 6.29
CA THR A 112 -1.01 9.81 5.46
C THR A 112 0.51 9.72 5.50
N VAL A 113 1.16 10.42 4.58
CA VAL A 113 2.59 10.75 4.64
C VAL A 113 2.76 12.26 4.80
N LYS A 114 4.00 12.74 4.95
CA LYS A 114 4.24 14.14 5.29
C LYS A 114 4.23 15.04 4.06
N THR A 115 4.92 14.64 3.00
CA THR A 115 5.19 15.52 1.85
C THR A 115 5.19 14.82 0.48
N LEU A 116 5.26 13.50 0.43
CA LEU A 116 5.44 12.77 -0.82
C LEU A 116 4.12 12.46 -1.55
N ALA A 117 3.73 13.25 -2.57
CA ALA A 117 2.62 12.93 -3.47
C ALA A 117 3.05 12.00 -4.63
N GLY A 118 2.13 11.18 -5.13
CA GLY A 118 2.34 10.30 -6.29
C GLY A 118 3.36 9.18 -6.08
N GLY A 119 3.82 9.01 -4.83
CA GLY A 119 4.76 7.97 -4.43
C GLY A 119 4.16 6.57 -4.49
N ILE A 120 5.03 5.57 -4.40
CA ILE A 120 4.66 4.17 -4.22
C ILE A 120 4.84 3.78 -2.76
N VAL A 121 3.93 2.96 -2.23
CA VAL A 121 4.05 2.39 -0.88
C VAL A 121 4.59 0.96 -0.96
N ARG A 122 5.56 0.64 -0.11
CA ARG A 122 6.19 -0.68 -0.04
C ARG A 122 6.80 -0.98 1.32
#